data_AF-A0A1Y4QLV5-F1
#
_entry.id   AF-A0A1Y4QLV5-F1
#
_cell.length_a   1.000
_cell.length_b   1.000
_cell.length_c   1.000
_cell.angle_alpha   90.00
_cell.angle_beta   90.00
_cell.angle_gamma   90.00
#
_symmetry.space_group_name_H-M   'P 1'
#
loop_
_entity.id
_entity.type
_entity.pdbx_description
1 polymer ?
#
loop_
_entity_poly.entity_id
_entity_poly.type
_entity_poly.pdbx_seq_one_letter_code
_entity_poly.pdbx_strand_id
1 'polypeptide(L)'
;MEQLKIILYSDEHIYQQIHQIFTYYDEDNQIEYNYFNRDNYDVKHISTNRFINYSINNVSGYKHVSHVLLQKSFYRNRDIVKILRKFQYFNPDVKILLIFDDDKYYYDYLLHIIAKERLCSIAFSNDDIKKWFEYGCQNFNHDDLIIKKVKKKKIKEFMKY
;
A
#
# COMPACT_ATOMS: atom_id res chain seq x y z
N MET A 1 2.93 -22.08 -14.48
CA MET A 1 2.10 -20.96 -13.98
C MET A 1 3.03 -19.83 -13.62
N GLU A 2 2.79 -18.63 -14.14
CA GLU A 2 3.55 -17.45 -13.75
C GLU A 2 3.11 -17.01 -12.35
N GLN A 3 4.05 -16.97 -11.40
CA GLN A 3 3.78 -16.63 -10.00
C GLN A 3 3.48 -15.14 -9.84
N LEU A 4 2.34 -14.84 -9.23
CA LEU A 4 1.92 -13.48 -8.90
C LEU A 4 2.73 -12.94 -7.72
N LYS A 5 3.26 -11.71 -7.85
CA LYS A 5 4.12 -11.11 -6.84
C LYS A 5 3.39 -10.08 -5.99
N ILE A 6 3.61 -10.14 -4.69
CA ILE A 6 3.29 -9.08 -3.74
C ILE A 6 4.55 -8.28 -3.47
N ILE A 7 4.46 -6.94 -3.54
CA ILE A 7 5.60 -6.07 -3.30
C ILE A 7 5.27 -5.14 -2.13
N LEU A 8 6.04 -5.27 -1.05
CA LEU A 8 5.93 -4.46 0.16
C LEU A 8 7.06 -3.43 0.19
N TYR A 9 6.68 -2.15 0.04
CA TYR A 9 7.57 -1.01 0.26
C TYR A 9 7.37 -0.48 1.68
N SER A 10 8.21 -0.93 2.61
CA SER A 10 8.15 -0.51 4.00
C SER A 10 9.51 -0.56 4.68
N ASP A 11 9.63 0.17 5.79
CA ASP A 11 10.71 -0.02 6.73
C ASP A 11 10.57 -1.35 7.50
N GLU A 12 11.56 -1.60 8.36
CA GLU A 12 11.62 -2.80 9.19
C GLU A 12 10.48 -2.85 10.21
N HIS A 13 10.08 -1.71 10.76
CA HIS A 13 9.06 -1.65 11.81
C HIS A 13 7.68 -2.04 11.26
N ILE A 14 7.26 -1.45 10.14
CA ILE A 14 6.01 -1.82 9.46
C ILE A 14 6.08 -3.26 8.93
N TYR A 15 7.23 -3.70 8.43
CA TYR A 15 7.41 -5.09 8.02
C TYR A 15 7.15 -6.06 9.19
N GLN A 16 7.72 -5.80 10.37
CA GLN A 16 7.52 -6.65 11.55
C GLN A 16 6.05 -6.70 11.99
N GLN A 17 5.33 -5.58 11.90
CA GLN A 17 3.90 -5.56 12.18
C GLN A 17 3.12 -6.45 11.21
N ILE A 18 3.38 -6.34 9.90
CA ILE A 18 2.76 -7.20 8.89
C ILE A 18 3.13 -8.66 9.13
N HIS A 19 4.40 -8.95 9.40
CA HIS A 19 4.86 -10.29 9.70
C HIS A 19 4.06 -10.88 10.86
N GLN A 20 3.92 -10.16 11.98
CA GLN A 20 3.16 -10.64 13.14
C GLN A 20 1.67 -10.91 12.83
N ILE A 21 1.04 -10.05 12.03
CA ILE A 21 -0.39 -10.22 11.63
C ILE A 21 -0.60 -11.52 10.84
N PHE A 22 0.40 -11.92 10.05
CA PHE A 22 0.33 -13.07 9.13
C PHE A 22 1.21 -14.25 9.56
N THR A 23 1.70 -14.27 10.79
CA THR A 23 2.26 -15.47 11.42
C THR A 23 1.10 -16.35 11.89
N TYR A 24 1.09 -17.59 11.43
CA TYR A 24 0.21 -18.65 11.92
C TYR A 24 1.06 -19.75 12.54
N TYR A 25 0.65 -20.26 13.69
CA TYR A 25 1.29 -21.41 14.31
C TYR A 25 0.39 -22.63 14.18
N ASP A 26 0.91 -23.68 13.53
CA ASP A 26 0.28 -24.98 13.48
C ASP A 26 0.70 -25.77 14.73
N GLU A 27 -0.20 -25.84 15.72
CA GLU A 27 0.05 -26.53 16.99
C GLU A 27 0.29 -28.03 16.82
N ASP A 28 -0.36 -28.66 15.84
CA ASP A 28 -0.29 -30.11 15.61
C ASP A 28 1.08 -30.52 15.06
N ASN A 29 1.63 -29.71 14.15
CA ASN A 29 2.92 -29.97 13.52
C ASN A 29 4.08 -29.20 14.18
N GLN A 30 3.79 -28.30 15.13
CA GLN A 30 4.74 -27.37 15.74
C GLN A 30 5.51 -26.49 14.74
N ILE A 31 4.84 -26.10 13.64
CA ILE A 31 5.45 -25.32 12.56
C ILE A 31 4.85 -23.90 12.54
N GLU A 32 5.72 -22.90 12.49
CA GLU A 32 5.34 -21.53 12.21
C GLU A 32 5.31 -21.27 10.69
N TYR A 33 4.18 -20.80 10.19
CA TYR A 33 4.01 -20.37 8.81
C TYR A 33 3.84 -18.86 8.75
N ASN A 34 4.59 -18.20 7.87
CA ASN A 34 4.42 -16.78 7.61
C ASN A 34 4.39 -16.50 6.10
N TYR A 35 3.29 -15.93 5.62
CA TYR A 35 3.12 -15.63 4.20
C TYR A 35 4.07 -14.52 3.72
N PHE A 36 4.37 -13.56 4.58
CA PHE A 36 5.29 -12.44 4.33
C PHE A 36 6.73 -12.75 4.76
N ASN A 37 7.09 -14.02 4.91
CA ASN A 37 8.49 -14.39 5.12
C ASN A 37 9.34 -13.91 3.92
N ARG A 38 10.52 -13.35 4.19
CA ARG A 38 11.46 -12.88 3.16
C ARG A 38 11.97 -14.00 2.24
N ASP A 39 11.95 -15.23 2.72
CA ASP A 39 12.32 -16.41 1.94
C ASP A 39 11.21 -16.82 0.95
N ASN A 40 10.01 -16.22 1.05
CA ASN A 40 8.93 -16.43 0.10
C ASN A 40 9.23 -15.72 -1.23
N TYR A 41 9.49 -16.50 -2.28
CA TYR A 41 9.76 -15.97 -3.63
C TYR A 41 8.63 -15.12 -4.23
N ASP A 42 7.39 -15.30 -3.77
CA ASP A 42 6.21 -14.57 -4.23
C ASP A 42 6.08 -13.19 -3.55
N VAL A 43 6.86 -12.92 -2.49
CA VAL A 43 6.85 -11.65 -1.76
C VAL A 43 8.19 -10.95 -1.90
N LYS A 44 8.14 -9.67 -2.28
CA LYS A 44 9.33 -8.80 -2.35
C LYS A 44 9.23 -7.68 -1.33
N HIS A 45 10.20 -7.64 -0.42
CA HIS A 45 10.35 -6.58 0.55
C HIS A 45 11.38 -5.55 0.05
N ILE A 46 10.98 -4.28 0.02
CA ILE A 46 11.83 -3.18 -0.46
C ILE A 46 11.84 -2.06 0.56
N SER A 47 12.96 -1.91 1.27
CA SER A 47 13.16 -0.92 2.34
C SER A 47 13.51 0.49 1.85
N THR A 48 13.22 0.80 0.59
CA THR A 48 13.52 2.11 -0.01
C THR A 48 12.53 2.48 -1.10
N ASN A 49 12.25 3.79 -1.22
CA ASN A 49 11.36 4.33 -2.25
C ASN A 49 11.95 4.32 -3.68
N ARG A 50 13.26 4.07 -3.84
CA ARG A 50 13.98 4.22 -5.12
C ARG A 50 13.49 3.31 -6.23
N PHE A 51 12.94 2.14 -5.89
CA PHE A 51 12.61 1.10 -6.86
C PHE A 51 11.13 1.06 -7.25
N ILE A 52 10.33 2.09 -6.94
CA ILE A 52 8.88 2.08 -7.23
C ILE A 52 8.57 1.93 -8.73
N ASN A 53 9.40 2.48 -9.60
CA ASN A 53 9.21 2.37 -11.05
C ASN A 53 9.29 0.93 -11.57
N TYR A 54 10.01 0.04 -10.87
CA TYR A 54 10.06 -1.38 -11.24
C TYR A 54 8.71 -2.06 -11.01
N SER A 55 7.93 -1.62 -10.02
CA SER A 55 6.58 -2.16 -9.79
C SER A 55 5.53 -1.57 -10.75
N ILE A 56 5.75 -0.36 -11.24
CA ILE A 56 4.87 0.30 -12.22
C ILE A 56 5.10 -0.22 -13.65
N ASN A 57 6.34 -0.58 -13.99
CA ASN A 57 6.68 -1.00 -15.34
C ASN A 57 6.65 -2.53 -15.49
N ASN A 58 5.57 -3.06 -16.06
CA ASN A 58 5.43 -4.51 -16.26
C ASN A 58 6.32 -5.09 -17.39
N VAL A 59 6.99 -4.25 -18.20
CA VAL A 59 7.82 -4.71 -19.32
C VAL A 59 9.26 -4.95 -18.88
N SER A 60 9.91 -3.94 -18.31
CA SER A 60 11.30 -4.02 -17.86
C SER A 60 11.47 -4.08 -16.34
N GLY A 61 10.37 -3.99 -15.60
CA GLY A 61 10.35 -4.06 -14.15
C GLY A 61 10.03 -5.45 -13.61
N TYR A 62 9.36 -5.50 -12.47
CA TYR A 62 8.89 -6.74 -11.90
C TYR A 62 7.73 -7.28 -12.74
N LYS A 63 7.83 -8.54 -13.15
CA LYS A 63 6.78 -9.24 -13.88
C LYS A 63 5.74 -9.83 -12.91
N HIS A 64 4.49 -9.88 -13.35
CA HIS A 64 3.35 -10.48 -12.65
C HIS A 64 3.06 -9.87 -11.28
N VAL A 65 3.25 -8.56 -11.13
CA VAL A 65 2.86 -7.86 -9.90
C VAL A 65 1.35 -7.93 -9.76
N SER A 66 0.88 -8.46 -8.63
CA SER A 66 -0.55 -8.53 -8.29
C SER A 66 -0.93 -7.50 -7.23
N HIS A 67 -0.06 -7.32 -6.24
CA HIS A 67 -0.31 -6.46 -5.08
C HIS A 67 0.89 -5.58 -4.80
N VAL A 68 0.63 -4.33 -4.45
CA VAL A 68 1.66 -3.39 -4.00
C VAL A 68 1.19 -2.73 -2.70
N LEU A 69 1.98 -2.89 -1.65
CA LEU A 69 1.77 -2.25 -0.36
C LEU A 69 2.81 -1.12 -0.25
N LEU A 70 2.34 0.09 0.05
CA LEU A 70 3.18 1.29 0.15
C LEU A 70 3.04 1.89 1.55
N GLN A 71 4.15 2.05 2.27
CA GLN A 71 4.19 2.86 3.48
C GLN A 71 4.14 4.35 3.12
N LYS A 72 3.23 5.11 3.74
CA LYS A 72 3.02 6.54 3.46
C LYS A 72 4.28 7.37 3.69
N SER A 73 5.00 7.14 4.78
CA SER A 73 6.19 7.93 5.16
C SER A 73 7.35 7.85 4.18
N PHE A 74 7.40 6.83 3.31
CA PHE A 74 8.43 6.71 2.27
C PHE A 74 8.34 7.77 1.18
N TYR A 75 7.20 8.46 1.09
CA TYR A 75 6.89 9.31 -0.04
C TYR A 75 6.22 10.61 0.40
N ARG A 76 6.56 11.68 -0.34
CA ARG A 76 5.85 12.95 -0.24
C ARG A 76 4.44 12.81 -0.79
N ASN A 77 3.52 13.67 -0.36
CA ASN A 77 2.11 13.57 -0.73
C ASN A 77 1.90 13.60 -2.25
N ARG A 78 2.60 14.52 -2.93
CA ARG A 78 2.53 14.64 -4.40
C ARG A 78 3.06 13.41 -5.12
N ASP A 79 4.08 12.77 -4.54
CA ASP A 79 4.73 11.63 -5.16
C ASP A 79 3.83 10.40 -5.04
N ILE A 80 3.14 10.21 -3.91
CA ILE A 80 2.10 9.17 -3.76
C ILE A 80 1.01 9.34 -4.81
N VAL A 81 0.42 10.53 -4.93
CA VAL A 81 -0.65 10.75 -5.92
C VAL A 81 -0.16 10.43 -7.34
N LYS A 82 1.07 10.82 -7.69
CA LYS A 82 1.66 10.49 -8.99
C LYS A 82 1.89 8.99 -9.18
N ILE A 83 2.43 8.31 -8.17
CA ILE A 83 2.69 6.87 -8.20
C ILE A 83 1.38 6.10 -8.39
N LEU A 84 0.36 6.41 -7.59
CA LEU A 84 -0.93 5.73 -7.66
C LEU A 84 -1.64 5.96 -9.01
N ARG A 85 -1.64 7.20 -9.52
CA ARG A 85 -2.17 7.49 -10.87
C ARG A 85 -1.42 6.75 -11.96
N LYS A 86 -0.10 6.61 -11.84
CA LYS A 86 0.70 5.83 -12.79
C LYS A 86 0.32 4.36 -12.75
N PHE A 87 0.13 3.77 -11.57
CA PHE A 87 -0.37 2.40 -11.48
C PHE A 87 -1.74 2.25 -12.15
N GLN A 88 -2.70 3.14 -11.83
CA GLN A 88 -4.02 3.11 -12.45
C GLN A 88 -3.97 3.20 -13.98
N TYR A 89 -3.00 3.92 -14.53
CA TYR A 89 -2.81 4.07 -15.97
C TYR A 89 -2.08 2.89 -16.62
N PHE A 90 -0.96 2.45 -16.05
CA PHE A 90 -0.09 1.43 -16.66
C PHE A 90 -0.47 0.01 -16.27
N ASN A 91 -0.92 -0.20 -15.04
CA ASN A 91 -1.22 -1.49 -14.43
C ASN A 91 -2.52 -1.44 -13.60
N PRO A 92 -3.69 -1.18 -14.21
CA PRO A 92 -4.95 -0.98 -13.49
C PRO A 92 -5.40 -2.17 -12.64
N ASP A 93 -4.93 -3.38 -12.97
CA ASP A 93 -5.31 -4.61 -12.26
C ASP A 93 -4.54 -4.84 -10.95
N VAL A 94 -3.42 -4.12 -10.77
CA VAL A 94 -2.62 -4.22 -9.54
C VAL A 94 -3.41 -3.66 -8.37
N LYS A 95 -3.59 -4.48 -7.33
CA LYS A 95 -4.23 -4.08 -6.08
C LYS A 95 -3.24 -3.30 -5.22
N ILE A 96 -3.63 -2.11 -4.80
CA ILE A 96 -2.74 -1.22 -4.05
C ILE A 96 -3.34 -0.95 -2.68
N LEU A 97 -2.50 -1.11 -1.66
CA LEU A 97 -2.79 -0.71 -0.30
C LEU A 97 -1.76 0.35 0.13
N LEU A 98 -2.23 1.53 0.48
CA LEU A 98 -1.43 2.54 1.16
C LEU A 98 -1.54 2.30 2.68
N ILE A 99 -0.44 1.88 3.29
CA ILE A 99 -0.29 1.78 4.74
C ILE A 99 -0.02 3.18 5.26
N PHE A 100 -0.98 3.74 5.97
CA PHE A 100 -0.94 5.11 6.46
C PHE A 100 -0.36 5.14 7.87
N ASP A 101 0.96 5.27 7.95
CA ASP A 101 1.76 5.21 9.19
C ASP A 101 1.96 6.57 9.87
N ASP A 102 1.06 7.51 9.64
CA ASP A 102 1.12 8.87 10.19
C ASP A 102 -0.28 9.35 10.63
N ASP A 103 -0.37 10.46 11.34
CA ASP A 103 -1.64 11.01 11.77
C ASP A 103 -2.41 11.61 10.58
N LYS A 104 -3.49 10.91 10.20
CA LYS A 104 -4.39 11.26 9.10
C LYS A 104 -4.92 12.69 9.15
N TYR A 105 -5.01 13.33 10.32
CA TYR A 105 -5.52 14.70 10.46
C TYR A 105 -4.68 15.72 9.69
N TYR A 106 -3.38 15.47 9.48
CA TYR A 106 -2.49 16.38 8.73
C TYR A 106 -2.54 16.19 7.21
N TYR A 107 -3.24 15.16 6.72
CA TYR A 107 -3.19 14.70 5.33
C TYR A 107 -4.56 14.66 4.65
N ASP A 108 -5.52 15.39 5.21
CA ASP A 108 -6.90 15.43 4.74
C ASP A 108 -7.04 15.65 3.22
N TYR A 109 -6.20 16.48 2.60
CA TYR A 109 -6.25 16.73 1.17
C TYR A 109 -5.61 15.62 0.33
N LEU A 110 -4.57 14.95 0.84
CA LEU A 110 -4.03 13.75 0.20
C LEU A 110 -5.09 12.64 0.20
N LEU A 111 -5.70 12.39 1.35
CA LEU A 111 -6.74 11.38 1.53
C LEU A 111 -7.96 11.70 0.66
N HIS A 112 -8.36 12.97 0.58
CA HIS A 112 -9.39 13.44 -0.33
C HIS A 112 -9.08 13.12 -1.81
N ILE A 113 -7.85 13.37 -2.27
CA ILE A 113 -7.46 13.08 -3.66
C ILE A 113 -7.56 11.57 -3.93
N ILE A 114 -6.98 10.75 -3.03
CA ILE A 114 -6.99 9.28 -3.16
C ILE A 114 -8.43 8.76 -3.20
N ALA A 115 -9.29 9.24 -2.31
CA ALA A 115 -10.69 8.84 -2.25
C ALA A 115 -11.49 9.30 -3.48
N LYS A 116 -11.39 10.58 -3.84
CA LYS A 116 -12.14 11.18 -4.95
C LYS A 116 -11.80 10.54 -6.30
N GLU A 117 -10.53 10.19 -6.50
CA GLU A 117 -10.04 9.55 -7.72
C GLU A 117 -10.02 8.01 -7.62
N ARG A 118 -10.42 7.45 -6.48
CA ARG A 118 -10.47 6.00 -6.20
C ARG A 118 -9.13 5.31 -6.51
N LEU A 119 -8.03 5.91 -6.05
CA LEU A 119 -6.68 5.53 -6.48
C LEU A 119 -6.17 4.22 -5.83
N CYS A 120 -6.53 3.95 -4.59
CA CYS A 120 -6.13 2.73 -3.86
C CYS A 120 -6.95 2.56 -2.57
N SER A 121 -6.77 1.43 -1.88
CA SER A 121 -7.21 1.28 -0.49
C SER A 121 -6.22 1.93 0.47
N ILE A 122 -6.72 2.44 1.59
CA ILE A 122 -5.91 3.04 2.65
C ILE A 122 -6.14 2.25 3.94
N ALA A 123 -5.07 1.71 4.52
CA ALA A 123 -5.08 1.12 5.86
C ALA A 123 -4.58 2.15 6.88
N PHE A 124 -5.37 2.43 7.91
CA PHE A 124 -4.96 3.29 9.03
C PHE A 124 -4.52 2.49 10.26
N SER A 125 -4.64 1.16 10.20
CA SER A 125 -4.32 0.24 11.29
C SER A 125 -3.96 -1.14 10.77
N ASN A 126 -3.37 -1.96 11.64
CA ASN A 126 -3.09 -3.37 11.36
C ASN A 126 -4.36 -4.18 11.05
N ASP A 127 -5.47 -3.86 11.71
CA ASP A 127 -6.76 -4.51 11.43
C ASP A 127 -7.27 -4.20 10.02
N ASP A 128 -7.01 -2.99 9.51
CA ASP A 128 -7.37 -2.64 8.13
C ASP A 128 -6.51 -3.44 7.13
N ILE A 129 -5.22 -3.65 7.41
CA ILE A 129 -4.36 -4.50 6.58
C ILE A 129 -4.93 -5.92 6.55
N LYS A 130 -5.25 -6.49 7.72
CA LYS A 130 -5.83 -7.85 7.84
C LYS A 130 -7.14 -7.97 7.04
N LYS A 131 -8.08 -7.05 7.27
CA LYS A 131 -9.38 -7.00 6.56
C LYS A 131 -9.21 -6.90 5.04
N TRP A 132 -8.21 -6.15 4.58
CA TRP A 132 -7.97 -6.00 3.15
C TRP A 132 -7.64 -7.35 2.50
N PHE A 133 -6.78 -8.14 3.12
CA PHE A 133 -6.46 -9.49 2.64
C PHE A 133 -7.63 -10.46 2.79
N GLU A 134 -8.35 -10.44 3.92
CA GLU A 134 -9.51 -11.30 4.17
C GLU A 134 -10.64 -11.07 3.15
N TYR A 135 -10.81 -9.84 2.67
CA TYR A 135 -11.80 -9.49 1.65
C TYR A 135 -11.25 -9.57 0.21
N GLY A 136 -10.20 -10.36 -0.02
CA GLY A 136 -9.66 -10.61 -1.36
C GLY A 136 -9.05 -9.37 -2.00
N CYS A 137 -8.47 -8.48 -1.19
CA CYS A 137 -7.77 -7.26 -1.63
C CYS A 137 -8.68 -6.29 -2.41
N GLN A 138 -9.98 -6.28 -2.09
CA GLN A 138 -10.94 -5.35 -2.67
C GLN A 138 -10.69 -3.92 -2.19
N ASN A 139 -11.10 -2.95 -3.02
CA ASN A 139 -10.94 -1.55 -2.66
C ASN A 139 -11.89 -1.17 -1.52
N PHE A 140 -11.34 -0.59 -0.46
CA PHE A 140 -12.15 0.00 0.60
C PHE A 140 -12.98 1.18 0.08
N ASN A 141 -14.16 1.37 0.69
CA ASN A 141 -14.94 2.57 0.47
C ASN A 141 -14.32 3.72 1.30
N HIS A 142 -14.02 4.82 0.62
CA HIS A 142 -13.38 6.00 1.18
C HIS A 142 -14.20 7.28 0.95
N ASP A 143 -15.49 7.16 0.63
CA ASP A 143 -16.35 8.31 0.33
C ASP A 143 -16.45 9.30 1.50
N ASP A 144 -16.27 8.82 2.74
CA ASP A 144 -16.21 9.63 3.96
C ASP A 144 -14.99 10.57 4.01
N LEU A 145 -13.92 10.25 3.29
CA LEU A 145 -12.72 11.09 3.17
C LEU A 145 -12.88 12.22 2.14
N ILE A 146 -13.97 12.26 1.37
CA ILE A 146 -14.19 13.27 0.33
C ILE A 146 -14.66 14.60 0.93
N ILE A 147 -13.76 15.59 0.93
CA ILE A 147 -14.04 16.96 1.36
C ILE A 147 -14.90 17.70 0.33
N LYS A 148 -16.09 18.15 0.72
CA LYS A 148 -17.03 18.93 -0.14
C LYS A 148 -16.46 20.26 -0.63
N LYS A 149 -15.72 20.98 0.23
CA LYS A 149 -15.12 22.29 -0.10
C LYS A 149 -13.69 22.37 0.43
N VAL A 150 -12.74 22.33 -0.49
CA VAL A 150 -11.30 22.35 -0.18
C VAL A 150 -10.87 23.79 0.12
N LYS A 151 -10.30 24.01 1.32
CA LYS A 151 -9.74 25.31 1.72
C LYS A 151 -8.34 25.49 1.15
N LYS A 152 -7.96 26.70 0.74
CA LYS A 152 -6.60 27.02 0.23
C LYS A 152 -5.48 26.60 1.18
N LYS A 153 -5.71 26.65 2.50
CA LYS A 153 -4.74 26.22 3.53
C LYS A 153 -4.35 24.74 3.37
N LYS A 154 -5.33 23.84 3.18
CA LYS A 154 -5.11 22.40 3.00
C LYS A 154 -4.30 22.07 1.74
N ILE A 155 -4.55 22.83 0.65
CA ILE A 155 -3.76 22.70 -0.58
C ILE A 155 -2.30 23.13 -0.33
N LYS A 156 -2.08 24.22 0.41
CA LYS A 156 -0.71 24.65 0.77
C LYS A 156 0.00 23.61 1.64
N GLU A 157 -0.69 23.02 2.60
CA GLU A 157 -0.14 21.95 3.46
C GLU A 157 0.23 20.73 2.63
N PHE A 158 -0.64 20.28 1.73
CA PHE A 158 -0.32 19.20 0.78
C PHE A 158 0.90 19.47 -0.09
N MET A 159 1.20 20.72 -0.41
CA MET A 159 2.38 21.06 -1.21
C MET A 159 3.69 21.08 -0.39
N LYS A 160 3.59 21.15 0.95
CA LYS A 160 4.74 21.13 1.85
C LYS A 160 5.22 19.71 2.16
N TYR A 161 4.27 18.79 2.32
CA TYR A 161 4.49 17.39 2.67
C TYR A 161 4.45 16.47 1.44
#